data_AF-A0A3P8MF71-F1
#
_entry.id   AF-A0A3P8MF71-F1
#
_cell.length_a   1.000
_cell.length_b   1.000
_cell.length_c   1.000
_cell.angle_alpha   90.00
_cell.angle_beta   90.00
_cell.angle_gamma   90.00
#
_symmetry.space_group_name_H-M   'P 1'
#
loop_
_entity.id
_entity.type
_entity.pdbx_description
1 polymer ?
#
loop_
_entity_poly.entity_id
_entity_poly.type
_entity_poly.pdbx_seq_one_letter_code
_entity_poly.pdbx_strand_id
1 'polypeptide(L)'
;MKKRDKKIISISAGIAGGIVGTISLGAIVALSVDKTNYRNNKKWLEDQIKNFNGSSLKLRDSRDRINKTISSFNLMDEIKSQLNNILNVYNNQIDKNNKLSIEIQKILDEHKKYRIGHHFGNTSYLRATKNKNAYDLINKTIPEVELKNKEILEQEESDLFIKIVDEVEKKAKELESLRNSNNTIINSISNKVSRFNNLKKAIENYDKSKIDPGVQNNKKLTGSLVEAGLNLMNVDNKLWKDTILSSINIKNTLNDQQINQILNSENLKKVANTTKLDLTEIETIKKSINNYFEQDGKINENAIENRTKTLTELATTKEKINKLRNESLIHYNYAKSRLLAFKDSYTTKQNQLIDFNQFGFTYSLLSSQLIEVDKILTSINKLNISSNKIDLKDILDCLVNIGQLITVDLNNNNIIKNSVVSNADRLISACKISTEITDFKPLLELEESIEHKKIIDTNSNNITSKEIDKWDTNNIDIVKTSFTNIFNYIEQINTNVIELSKLKTEYMKFLDTVKNNMDNLIRISNVNEIVSEKNITSKNTLLLKAKKDYLEVNNKNDFKSKISSSEKVKKKIIWTHELVCLKVTKNTL
;
A
#
# COMPACT_ATOMS: atom_id res chain seq x y z
N MET A 1 -13.03 -39.72 -99.51
CA MET A 1 -13.40 -40.17 -98.14
C MET A 1 -13.37 -38.98 -97.19
N LYS A 2 -14.38 -38.88 -96.31
CA LYS A 2 -14.61 -37.74 -95.40
C LYS A 2 -13.68 -37.75 -94.18
N LYS A 3 -13.54 -36.56 -93.59
CA LYS A 3 -13.04 -36.25 -92.23
C LYS A 3 -13.33 -37.36 -91.21
N ARG A 4 -12.27 -38.00 -90.71
CA ARG A 4 -11.97 -38.18 -89.27
C ARG A 4 -10.65 -38.93 -89.10
N ASP A 5 -9.88 -38.43 -88.14
CA ASP A 5 -8.81 -39.08 -87.39
C ASP A 5 -7.38 -39.14 -87.97
N LYS A 6 -6.58 -38.14 -87.51
CA LYS A 6 -5.40 -38.29 -86.63
C LYS A 6 -4.32 -39.30 -87.09
N LYS A 7 -3.03 -38.98 -87.09
CA LYS A 7 -2.23 -38.45 -85.97
C LYS A 7 -0.74 -38.39 -86.40
N ILE A 8 0.03 -37.50 -85.73
CA ILE A 8 1.48 -37.61 -85.42
C ILE A 8 2.43 -37.25 -86.58
N ILE A 9 2.96 -36.02 -86.61
CA ILE A 9 4.15 -35.53 -85.89
C ILE A 9 5.46 -35.98 -86.55
N SER A 10 6.34 -34.98 -86.61
CA SER A 10 7.78 -35.00 -86.75
C SER A 10 8.34 -35.06 -88.16
N ILE A 11 8.80 -33.92 -88.70
CA ILE A 11 10.00 -33.16 -88.29
C ILE A 11 11.25 -33.95 -88.68
N SER A 12 12.03 -33.45 -89.64
CA SER A 12 13.37 -32.88 -89.37
C SER A 12 14.12 -32.52 -90.64
N ALA A 13 14.72 -31.31 -90.61
CA ALA A 13 15.92 -30.85 -91.33
C ALA A 13 15.88 -30.76 -92.86
N GLY A 14 16.34 -29.69 -93.53
CA GLY A 14 17.04 -28.45 -93.16
C GLY A 14 17.03 -27.56 -94.42
N ILE A 15 16.71 -26.27 -94.33
CA ILE A 15 17.64 -25.16 -94.06
C ILE A 15 18.95 -25.26 -94.86
N ALA A 16 19.12 -24.38 -95.85
CA ALA A 16 20.35 -23.60 -96.01
C ALA A 16 20.11 -22.38 -96.93
N GLY A 17 20.34 -21.16 -96.41
CA GLY A 17 20.67 -19.96 -97.20
C GLY A 17 19.94 -18.65 -96.83
N GLY A 18 20.67 -17.70 -96.22
CA GLY A 18 20.36 -16.25 -96.29
C GLY A 18 20.28 -15.48 -94.97
N ILE A 19 21.26 -14.61 -94.69
CA ILE A 19 21.38 -13.70 -93.53
C ILE A 19 20.94 -12.27 -93.93
N VAL A 20 20.23 -11.57 -93.01
CA VAL A 20 19.71 -10.17 -92.98
C VAL A 20 18.57 -9.83 -93.96
N GLY A 21 17.37 -9.41 -93.56
CA GLY A 21 16.79 -9.15 -92.24
C GLY A 21 15.32 -9.57 -92.23
N THR A 22 15.08 -10.87 -92.09
CA THR A 22 13.78 -11.39 -91.68
C THR A 22 13.77 -11.41 -90.16
N ILE A 23 13.07 -10.44 -89.54
CA ILE A 23 12.47 -10.70 -88.23
C ILE A 23 11.70 -11.99 -88.44
N SER A 24 12.20 -13.10 -87.91
CA SER A 24 11.57 -14.39 -88.08
C SER A 24 10.09 -14.24 -87.72
N LEU A 25 9.20 -14.94 -88.42
CA LEU A 25 7.79 -15.00 -88.02
C LEU A 25 7.67 -15.25 -86.51
N GLY A 26 8.59 -16.01 -85.92
CA GLY A 26 8.73 -16.20 -84.47
C GLY A 26 9.01 -14.92 -83.66
N ALA A 27 9.87 -14.01 -84.09
CA ALA A 27 10.15 -12.75 -83.40
C ALA A 27 9.03 -11.70 -83.56
N ILE A 28 8.38 -11.64 -84.72
CA ILE A 28 7.16 -10.82 -84.92
C ILE A 28 6.02 -11.35 -84.04
N VAL A 29 5.84 -12.67 -84.01
CA VAL A 29 4.84 -13.34 -83.16
C VAL A 29 5.16 -13.13 -81.68
N ALA A 30 6.42 -13.25 -81.24
CA ALA A 30 6.82 -13.01 -79.86
C ALA A 30 6.59 -11.56 -79.41
N LEU A 31 6.92 -10.57 -80.26
CA LEU A 31 6.63 -9.16 -80.01
C LEU A 31 5.13 -8.86 -79.93
N SER A 32 4.35 -9.49 -80.81
CA SER A 32 2.89 -9.37 -80.82
C SER A 32 2.26 -9.97 -79.56
N VAL A 33 2.74 -11.14 -79.13
CA VAL A 33 2.32 -11.80 -77.88
C VAL A 33 2.70 -10.98 -76.65
N ASP A 34 3.93 -10.45 -76.56
CA ASP A 34 4.39 -9.62 -75.43
C ASP A 34 3.58 -8.32 -75.31
N LYS A 35 3.34 -7.63 -76.43
CA LYS A 35 2.49 -6.43 -76.49
C LYS A 35 1.04 -6.71 -76.13
N THR A 36 0.52 -7.87 -76.53
CA THR A 36 -0.82 -8.33 -76.17
C THR A 36 -0.91 -8.64 -74.66
N ASN A 37 0.10 -9.32 -74.09
CA ASN A 37 0.18 -9.60 -72.65
C ASN A 37 0.26 -8.32 -71.81
N TYR A 38 1.04 -7.33 -72.24
CA TYR A 38 1.06 -6.02 -71.61
C TYR A 38 -0.33 -5.37 -71.62
N ARG A 39 -0.99 -5.31 -72.79
CA ARG A 39 -2.31 -4.68 -72.93
C ARG A 39 -3.36 -5.37 -72.07
N ASN A 40 -3.35 -6.70 -72.04
CA ASN A 40 -4.30 -7.50 -71.27
C ASN A 40 -4.11 -7.31 -69.76
N ASN A 41 -2.87 -7.41 -69.26
CA ASN A 41 -2.61 -7.22 -67.83
C ASN A 41 -2.82 -5.77 -67.39
N LYS A 42 -2.57 -4.79 -68.28
CA LYS A 42 -2.81 -3.38 -67.99
C LYS A 42 -4.30 -3.14 -67.75
N LYS A 43 -5.12 -3.64 -68.68
CA LYS A 43 -6.58 -3.58 -68.58
C LYS A 43 -7.07 -4.31 -67.33
N TRP A 44 -6.53 -5.50 -67.03
CA TRP A 44 -6.88 -6.24 -65.82
C TRP A 44 -6.59 -5.43 -64.55
N LEU A 45 -5.42 -4.81 -64.41
CA LEU A 45 -5.08 -3.94 -63.27
C LEU A 45 -5.99 -2.71 -63.17
N GLU A 46 -6.32 -2.07 -64.31
CA GLU A 46 -7.28 -0.95 -64.34
C GLU A 46 -8.68 -1.39 -63.90
N ASP A 47 -9.11 -2.59 -64.29
CA ASP A 47 -10.39 -3.17 -63.87
C ASP A 47 -10.37 -3.58 -62.38
N GLN A 48 -9.23 -4.00 -61.84
CA GLN A 48 -9.05 -4.25 -60.41
C GLN A 48 -9.24 -2.99 -59.55
N ILE A 49 -8.71 -1.84 -59.97
CA ILE A 49 -8.97 -0.55 -59.29
C ILE A 49 -10.48 -0.26 -59.23
N LYS A 50 -11.19 -0.45 -60.35
CA LYS A 50 -12.66 -0.26 -60.39
C LYS A 50 -13.38 -1.23 -59.47
N ASN A 51 -12.96 -2.49 -59.44
CA ASN A 51 -13.54 -3.51 -58.57
C ASN A 51 -13.35 -3.15 -57.09
N PHE A 52 -12.15 -2.75 -56.66
CA PHE A 52 -11.90 -2.33 -55.28
C PHE A 52 -12.68 -1.09 -54.88
N ASN A 53 -12.77 -0.09 -55.75
CA ASN A 53 -13.59 1.10 -55.49
C ASN A 53 -15.09 0.76 -55.41
N GLY A 54 -15.58 -0.13 -56.28
CA GLY A 54 -16.95 -0.62 -56.24
C GLY A 54 -17.25 -1.41 -54.97
N SER A 55 -16.33 -2.28 -54.54
CA SER A 55 -16.43 -3.00 -53.27
C SER A 55 -16.42 -2.07 -52.07
N SER A 56 -15.56 -1.05 -52.04
CA SER A 56 -15.53 -0.02 -50.98
C SER A 56 -16.86 0.73 -50.85
N LEU A 57 -17.52 1.05 -51.96
CA LEU A 57 -18.85 1.68 -51.94
C LEU A 57 -19.89 0.75 -51.30
N LYS A 58 -19.95 -0.52 -51.74
CA LYS A 58 -20.88 -1.50 -51.16
C LYS A 58 -20.63 -1.73 -49.67
N LEU A 59 -19.36 -1.82 -49.26
CA LEU A 59 -18.97 -1.95 -47.85
C LEU A 59 -19.39 -0.72 -47.04
N ARG A 60 -19.24 0.49 -47.60
CA ARG A 60 -19.66 1.74 -46.94
C ARG A 60 -21.18 1.79 -46.77
N ASP A 61 -21.93 1.41 -47.78
CA ASP A 61 -23.39 1.36 -47.71
C ASP A 61 -23.87 0.39 -46.61
N SER A 62 -23.28 -0.80 -46.52
CA SER A 62 -23.57 -1.76 -45.43
C SER A 62 -23.20 -1.20 -44.05
N ARG A 63 -22.01 -0.60 -43.92
CA ARG A 63 -21.54 0.04 -42.69
C ARG A 63 -22.49 1.15 -42.23
N ASP A 64 -22.95 2.00 -43.15
CA ASP A 64 -23.82 3.13 -42.83
C ASP A 64 -25.23 2.67 -42.43
N ARG A 65 -25.76 1.62 -43.05
CA ARG A 65 -27.02 0.98 -42.64
C ARG A 65 -26.93 0.44 -41.22
N ILE A 66 -25.89 -0.35 -40.92
CA ILE A 66 -25.65 -0.89 -39.58
C ILE A 66 -25.53 0.24 -38.55
N ASN A 67 -24.72 1.28 -38.85
CA ASN A 67 -24.51 2.40 -37.95
C ASN A 67 -25.80 3.18 -37.65
N LYS A 68 -26.64 3.41 -38.67
CA LYS A 68 -27.93 4.08 -38.51
C LYS A 68 -28.87 3.28 -37.60
N THR A 69 -28.94 1.97 -37.78
CA THR A 69 -29.75 1.07 -36.95
C THR A 69 -29.25 1.04 -35.50
N ILE A 70 -27.94 1.04 -35.27
CA ILE A 70 -27.37 1.09 -33.92
C ILE A 70 -27.65 2.45 -33.25
N SER A 71 -27.47 3.55 -34.00
CA SER A 71 -27.60 4.92 -33.48
C SER A 71 -29.03 5.30 -33.10
N SER A 72 -30.05 4.57 -33.57
CA SER A 72 -31.44 4.79 -33.14
C SER A 72 -31.73 4.31 -31.71
N PHE A 73 -30.79 3.62 -31.05
CA PHE A 73 -30.95 3.12 -29.69
C PHE A 73 -30.14 3.96 -28.68
N ASN A 74 -30.73 4.21 -27.50
CA ASN A 74 -30.02 4.85 -26.40
C ASN A 74 -29.13 3.83 -25.68
N LEU A 75 -27.87 3.73 -26.11
CA LEU A 75 -26.91 2.72 -25.68
C LEU A 75 -25.96 3.21 -24.59
N MET A 76 -25.62 2.32 -23.65
CA MET A 76 -24.48 2.50 -22.75
C MET A 76 -23.17 2.52 -23.54
N ASP A 77 -22.20 3.33 -23.11
CA ASP A 77 -20.96 3.56 -23.86
C ASP A 77 -20.09 2.31 -24.04
N GLU A 78 -20.09 1.40 -23.07
CA GLU A 78 -19.40 0.11 -23.19
C GLU A 78 -20.01 -0.77 -24.29
N ILE A 79 -21.34 -0.74 -24.45
CA ILE A 79 -22.03 -1.48 -25.51
C ILE A 79 -21.78 -0.81 -26.87
N LYS A 80 -21.77 0.53 -26.93
CA LYS A 80 -21.35 1.26 -28.14
C LYS A 80 -19.93 0.89 -28.56
N SER A 81 -19.01 0.79 -27.61
CA SER A 81 -17.62 0.38 -27.87
C SER A 81 -17.54 -1.02 -28.47
N GLN A 82 -18.30 -1.99 -27.93
CA GLN A 82 -18.35 -3.35 -28.48
C GLN A 82 -18.96 -3.39 -29.89
N LEU A 83 -20.00 -2.59 -30.15
CA LEU A 83 -20.62 -2.51 -31.48
C LEU A 83 -19.75 -1.77 -32.51
N ASN A 84 -18.89 -0.84 -32.06
CA ASN A 84 -17.92 -0.20 -32.94
C ASN A 84 -16.94 -1.19 -33.57
N ASN A 85 -16.69 -2.35 -32.93
CA ASN A 85 -15.89 -3.41 -33.54
C ASN A 85 -16.50 -3.96 -34.84
N ILE A 86 -17.83 -4.01 -34.95
CA ILE A 86 -18.54 -4.39 -36.17
C ILE A 86 -18.24 -3.37 -37.29
N LEU A 87 -18.41 -2.07 -36.97
CA LEU A 87 -18.17 -0.99 -37.92
C LEU A 87 -16.69 -0.96 -38.37
N ASN A 88 -15.77 -1.29 -37.46
CA ASN A 88 -14.34 -1.34 -37.75
C ASN A 88 -13.94 -2.41 -38.76
N VAL A 89 -14.64 -3.56 -38.82
CA VAL A 89 -14.38 -4.58 -39.86
C VAL A 89 -14.55 -3.99 -41.26
N TYR A 90 -15.65 -3.24 -41.47
CA TYR A 90 -15.91 -2.56 -42.74
C TYR A 90 -14.92 -1.43 -42.99
N ASN A 91 -14.66 -0.57 -41.99
CA ASN A 91 -13.71 0.55 -42.13
C ASN A 91 -12.31 0.05 -42.53
N ASN A 92 -11.79 -0.97 -41.84
CA ASN A 92 -10.48 -1.54 -42.12
C ASN A 92 -10.38 -2.10 -43.54
N GLN A 93 -11.44 -2.74 -44.04
CA GLN A 93 -11.45 -3.31 -45.38
C GLN A 93 -11.56 -2.22 -46.46
N ILE A 94 -12.37 -1.17 -46.24
CA ILE A 94 -12.45 0.00 -47.12
C ILE A 94 -11.07 0.66 -47.23
N ASP A 95 -10.37 0.84 -46.12
CA ASP A 95 -9.03 1.43 -46.10
C ASP A 95 -8.01 0.56 -46.85
N LYS A 96 -8.09 -0.77 -46.70
CA LYS A 96 -7.25 -1.71 -47.48
C LYS A 96 -7.52 -1.60 -48.98
N ASN A 97 -8.78 -1.55 -49.41
CA ASN A 97 -9.15 -1.37 -50.81
C ASN A 97 -8.61 -0.05 -51.37
N ASN A 98 -8.75 1.04 -50.62
CA ASN A 98 -8.27 2.36 -51.04
C ASN A 98 -6.74 2.39 -51.20
N LYS A 99 -6.00 1.81 -50.23
CA LYS A 99 -4.54 1.68 -50.31
C LYS A 99 -4.11 0.83 -51.51
N LEU A 100 -4.78 -0.30 -51.72
CA LEU A 100 -4.46 -1.21 -52.82
C LEU A 100 -4.72 -0.57 -54.19
N SER A 101 -5.83 0.16 -54.35
CA SER A 101 -6.10 0.94 -55.58
C SER A 101 -4.98 1.94 -55.88
N ILE A 102 -4.43 2.61 -54.86
CA ILE A 102 -3.30 3.55 -55.02
C ILE A 102 -2.03 2.80 -55.42
N GLU A 103 -1.74 1.65 -54.81
CA GLU A 103 -0.55 0.85 -55.14
C GLU A 103 -0.60 0.26 -56.56
N ILE A 104 -1.78 -0.20 -57.01
CA ILE A 104 -1.98 -0.65 -58.39
C ILE A 104 -1.77 0.51 -59.37
N GLN A 105 -2.30 1.70 -59.03
CA GLN A 105 -2.12 2.90 -59.85
C GLN A 105 -0.64 3.27 -59.99
N LYS A 106 0.16 3.17 -58.92
CA LYS A 106 1.60 3.39 -58.98
C LYS A 106 2.30 2.43 -59.96
N ILE A 107 1.97 1.13 -59.92
CA ILE A 107 2.54 0.14 -60.87
C ILE A 107 2.14 0.47 -62.32
N LEU A 108 0.89 0.87 -62.54
CA LEU A 108 0.40 1.29 -63.86
C LEU A 108 1.14 2.52 -64.37
N ASP A 109 1.46 3.47 -63.50
CA ASP A 109 2.19 4.69 -63.84
C ASP A 109 3.70 4.42 -64.08
N GLU A 110 4.33 3.58 -63.26
CA GLU A 110 5.73 3.13 -63.42
C GLU A 110 5.95 2.41 -64.75
N HIS A 111 4.95 1.66 -65.22
CA HIS A 111 4.99 0.89 -66.47
C HIS A 111 4.05 1.43 -67.56
N LYS A 112 3.73 2.73 -67.51
CA LYS A 112 2.75 3.36 -68.42
C LYS A 112 3.07 3.24 -69.91
N LYS A 113 4.37 3.20 -70.25
CA LYS A 113 4.87 3.04 -71.62
C LYS A 113 5.33 1.59 -71.84
N TYR A 114 4.83 0.97 -72.90
CA TYR A 114 5.25 -0.38 -73.30
C TYR A 114 6.74 -0.41 -73.64
N ARG A 115 7.47 -1.35 -73.03
CA ARG A 115 8.87 -1.69 -73.34
C ARG A 115 8.97 -3.20 -73.43
N ILE A 116 9.54 -3.69 -74.53
CA ILE A 116 9.66 -5.13 -74.84
C ILE A 116 10.31 -5.83 -73.65
N GLY A 117 9.65 -6.85 -73.10
CA GLY A 117 10.14 -7.64 -71.97
C GLY A 117 10.29 -6.91 -70.63
N HIS A 118 9.88 -5.64 -70.52
CA HIS A 118 10.08 -4.80 -69.33
C HIS A 118 8.77 -4.19 -68.82
N HIS A 119 7.81 -5.05 -68.48
CA HIS A 119 6.50 -4.65 -67.97
C HIS A 119 5.86 -5.75 -67.11
N PHE A 120 4.83 -5.39 -66.34
CA PHE A 120 4.09 -6.34 -65.49
C PHE A 120 3.43 -7.51 -66.26
N GLY A 121 3.22 -7.39 -67.57
CA GLY A 121 2.75 -8.52 -68.39
C GLY A 121 3.79 -9.58 -68.74
N ASN A 122 5.06 -9.40 -68.35
CA ASN A 122 6.14 -10.34 -68.62
C ASN A 122 6.55 -11.03 -67.31
N THR A 123 6.33 -12.35 -67.24
CA THR A 123 6.52 -13.12 -66.01
C THR A 123 7.97 -13.15 -65.53
N SER A 124 8.93 -13.21 -66.46
CA SER A 124 10.37 -13.19 -66.12
C SER A 124 10.79 -11.83 -65.57
N TYR A 125 10.23 -10.74 -66.12
CA TYR A 125 10.44 -9.40 -65.59
C TYR A 125 9.89 -9.26 -64.17
N LEU A 126 8.65 -9.71 -63.93
CA LEU A 126 8.03 -9.63 -62.60
C LEU A 126 8.77 -10.47 -61.55
N ARG A 127 9.26 -11.67 -61.91
CA ARG A 127 10.00 -12.55 -60.97
C ARG A 127 11.38 -12.04 -60.57
N ALA A 128 11.92 -11.01 -61.24
CA ALA A 128 13.19 -10.42 -60.87
C ALA A 128 13.11 -9.79 -59.47
N THR A 129 14.15 -9.97 -58.64
CA THR A 129 14.19 -9.49 -57.24
C THR A 129 13.81 -8.02 -57.09
N LYS A 130 14.24 -7.17 -58.02
CA LYS A 130 13.92 -5.72 -58.04
C LYS A 130 12.43 -5.40 -58.22
N ASN A 131 11.65 -6.34 -58.75
CA ASN A 131 10.21 -6.20 -59.02
C ASN A 131 9.35 -7.06 -58.08
N LYS A 132 9.96 -7.64 -57.04
CA LYS A 132 9.30 -8.56 -56.11
C LYS A 132 8.03 -7.95 -55.48
N ASN A 133 8.05 -6.66 -55.15
CA ASN A 133 6.89 -5.97 -54.59
C ASN A 133 5.70 -5.96 -55.56
N ALA A 134 5.94 -5.65 -56.84
CA ALA A 134 4.90 -5.70 -57.87
C ALA A 134 4.42 -7.15 -58.11
N TYR A 135 5.33 -8.12 -58.06
CA TYR A 135 5.00 -9.54 -58.18
C TYR A 135 4.12 -10.03 -57.03
N ASP A 136 4.48 -9.71 -55.78
CA ASP A 136 3.72 -10.09 -54.59
C ASP A 136 2.36 -9.37 -54.55
N LEU A 137 2.30 -8.08 -54.92
CA LEU A 137 1.05 -7.33 -55.02
C LEU A 137 0.08 -8.00 -56.00
N ILE A 138 0.55 -8.28 -57.23
CA ILE A 138 -0.27 -8.82 -58.32
C ILE A 138 -0.72 -10.26 -58.04
N ASN A 139 0.18 -11.11 -57.54
CA ASN A 139 -0.07 -12.55 -57.46
C ASN A 139 -0.55 -13.02 -56.08
N LYS A 140 -0.47 -12.17 -55.04
CA LYS A 140 -0.88 -12.53 -53.68
C LYS A 140 -1.87 -11.51 -53.11
N THR A 141 -1.46 -10.25 -53.01
CA THR A 141 -2.25 -9.24 -52.28
C THR A 141 -3.57 -8.92 -52.96
N ILE A 142 -3.59 -8.74 -54.29
CA ILE A 142 -4.84 -8.50 -55.06
C ILE A 142 -5.82 -9.67 -54.87
N PRO A 143 -5.45 -10.94 -55.15
CA PRO A 143 -6.33 -12.09 -54.90
C PRO A 143 -6.82 -12.21 -53.45
N GLU A 144 -5.96 -11.98 -52.46
CA GLU A 144 -6.32 -12.06 -51.04
C GLU A 144 -7.36 -11.00 -50.64
N VAL A 145 -7.18 -9.76 -51.10
CA VAL A 145 -8.10 -8.65 -50.80
C VAL A 145 -9.42 -8.80 -51.57
N GLU A 146 -9.39 -9.30 -52.82
CA GLU A 146 -10.61 -9.68 -53.55
C GLU A 146 -11.40 -10.76 -52.81
N LEU A 147 -10.73 -11.83 -52.35
CA LEU A 147 -11.36 -12.88 -51.56
C LEU A 147 -11.97 -12.29 -50.28
N LYS A 148 -11.24 -11.40 -49.58
CA LYS A 148 -11.73 -10.81 -48.33
C LYS A 148 -12.91 -9.87 -48.53
N ASN A 149 -12.92 -9.09 -49.61
CA ASN A 149 -14.07 -8.28 -49.99
C ASN A 149 -15.29 -9.15 -50.25
N LYS A 150 -15.09 -10.25 -50.99
CA LYS A 150 -16.13 -11.22 -51.28
C LYS A 150 -16.67 -11.83 -49.98
N GLU A 151 -15.80 -12.29 -49.08
CA GLU A 151 -16.20 -12.83 -47.77
C GLU A 151 -17.03 -11.84 -46.95
N ILE A 152 -16.62 -10.56 -46.86
CA ILE A 152 -17.33 -9.56 -46.05
C ILE A 152 -18.64 -9.12 -46.70
N LEU A 153 -18.68 -9.01 -48.04
CA LEU A 153 -19.89 -8.63 -48.78
C LEU A 153 -20.90 -9.78 -48.91
N GLU A 154 -20.43 -11.02 -48.89
CA GLU A 154 -21.28 -12.22 -48.84
C GLU A 154 -21.66 -12.61 -47.41
N GLN A 155 -20.96 -12.07 -46.40
CA GLN A 155 -21.42 -12.13 -45.01
C GLN A 155 -22.60 -11.19 -44.82
N GLU A 156 -23.69 -11.77 -44.34
CA GLU A 156 -24.92 -11.02 -44.19
C GLU A 156 -24.87 -10.19 -42.90
N GLU A 157 -25.50 -9.01 -42.92
CA GLU A 157 -25.42 -8.04 -41.82
C GLU A 157 -25.89 -8.67 -40.49
N SER A 158 -26.88 -9.58 -40.55
CA SER A 158 -27.35 -10.36 -39.40
C SER A 158 -26.29 -11.31 -38.86
N ASP A 159 -25.50 -11.95 -39.70
CA ASP A 159 -24.57 -13.02 -39.31
C ASP A 159 -23.43 -12.46 -38.44
N LEU A 160 -22.93 -11.26 -38.78
CA LEU A 160 -21.88 -10.60 -38.01
C LEU A 160 -22.40 -10.11 -36.63
N PHE A 161 -23.63 -9.59 -36.58
CA PHE A 161 -24.26 -9.18 -35.32
C PHE A 161 -24.58 -10.38 -34.43
N ILE A 162 -25.18 -11.44 -35.00
CA ILE A 162 -25.50 -12.68 -34.30
C ILE A 162 -24.25 -13.28 -33.70
N LYS A 163 -23.15 -13.36 -34.45
CA LYS A 163 -21.88 -13.90 -33.95
C LYS A 163 -21.43 -13.22 -32.64
N ILE A 164 -21.54 -11.89 -32.55
CA ILE A 164 -21.11 -11.14 -31.36
C ILE A 164 -22.07 -11.33 -30.20
N VAL A 165 -23.37 -11.30 -30.45
CA VAL A 165 -24.36 -11.43 -29.38
C VAL A 165 -24.47 -12.88 -28.89
N ASP A 166 -24.29 -13.89 -29.75
CA ASP A 166 -24.24 -15.31 -29.39
C ASP A 166 -23.12 -15.60 -28.37
N GLU A 167 -21.97 -14.92 -28.48
CA GLU A 167 -20.91 -15.04 -27.46
C GLU A 167 -21.38 -14.53 -26.09
N VAL A 168 -22.13 -13.42 -26.07
CA VAL A 168 -22.70 -12.86 -24.84
C VAL A 168 -23.82 -13.75 -24.31
N GLU A 169 -24.65 -14.28 -25.19
CA GLU A 169 -25.73 -15.20 -24.86
C GLU A 169 -25.20 -16.48 -24.20
N LYS A 170 -24.14 -17.08 -24.75
CA LYS A 170 -23.48 -18.24 -24.15
C LYS A 170 -23.05 -17.93 -22.71
N LYS A 171 -22.39 -16.79 -22.51
CA LYS A 171 -21.93 -16.32 -21.20
C LYS A 171 -23.08 -15.97 -20.25
N ALA A 172 -24.19 -15.44 -20.78
CA ALA A 172 -25.41 -15.15 -20.04
C ALA A 172 -26.11 -16.43 -19.58
N LYS A 173 -26.15 -17.47 -20.43
CA LYS A 173 -26.66 -18.81 -20.10
C LYS A 173 -25.82 -19.47 -19.01
N GLU A 174 -24.49 -19.36 -19.07
CA GLU A 174 -23.62 -19.81 -17.98
C GLU A 174 -23.95 -19.10 -16.66
N LEU A 175 -24.10 -17.78 -16.68
CA LEU A 175 -24.46 -17.01 -15.48
C LEU A 175 -25.86 -17.40 -14.96
N GLU A 176 -26.85 -17.54 -15.84
CA GLU A 176 -28.22 -17.95 -15.50
C GLU A 176 -28.26 -19.33 -14.83
N SER A 177 -27.43 -20.28 -15.29
CA SER A 177 -27.32 -21.61 -14.68
C SER A 177 -26.93 -21.56 -13.20
N LEU A 178 -26.23 -20.50 -12.77
CA LEU A 178 -25.80 -20.28 -11.39
C LEU A 178 -26.87 -19.65 -10.51
N ARG A 179 -28.03 -19.28 -11.06
CA ARG A 179 -29.14 -18.64 -10.35
C ARG A 179 -29.48 -19.34 -9.03
N ASN A 180 -29.49 -20.67 -9.03
CA ASN A 180 -29.83 -21.48 -7.85
C ASN A 180 -28.61 -22.09 -7.16
N SER A 181 -27.40 -21.69 -7.54
CA SER A 181 -26.18 -22.15 -6.88
C SER A 181 -26.07 -21.61 -5.46
N ASN A 182 -25.37 -22.36 -4.60
CA ASN A 182 -24.99 -21.91 -3.25
C ASN A 182 -23.79 -20.95 -3.25
N ASN A 183 -23.48 -20.29 -4.36
CA ASN A 183 -22.36 -19.37 -4.45
C ASN A 183 -22.64 -18.08 -3.65
N THR A 184 -21.73 -17.74 -2.74
CA THR A 184 -21.85 -16.59 -1.82
C THR A 184 -21.98 -15.25 -2.54
N ILE A 185 -21.28 -15.04 -3.67
CA ILE A 185 -21.40 -13.82 -4.48
C ILE A 185 -22.79 -13.74 -5.11
N ILE A 186 -23.25 -14.81 -5.76
CA ILE A 186 -24.56 -14.88 -6.39
C ILE A 186 -25.69 -14.66 -5.38
N ASN A 187 -25.56 -15.21 -4.18
CA ASN A 187 -26.53 -15.04 -3.10
C ASN A 187 -26.54 -13.63 -2.50
N SER A 188 -25.44 -12.90 -2.59
CA SER A 188 -25.35 -11.51 -2.11
C SER A 188 -25.97 -10.46 -3.05
N ILE A 189 -26.44 -10.87 -4.23
CA ILE A 189 -27.03 -9.95 -5.22
C ILE A 189 -28.39 -9.42 -4.74
N SER A 190 -28.51 -8.10 -4.63
CA SER A 190 -29.79 -7.45 -4.30
C SER A 190 -30.83 -7.68 -5.40
N ASN A 191 -32.06 -8.01 -5.00
CA ASN A 191 -33.15 -8.37 -5.91
C ASN A 191 -32.78 -9.50 -6.90
N LYS A 192 -31.94 -10.46 -6.45
CA LYS A 192 -31.46 -11.62 -7.21
C LYS A 192 -32.51 -12.22 -8.14
N VAL A 193 -33.67 -12.60 -7.59
CA VAL A 193 -34.77 -13.23 -8.35
C VAL A 193 -35.20 -12.38 -9.54
N SER A 194 -35.45 -11.08 -9.32
CA SER A 194 -35.89 -10.17 -10.38
C SER A 194 -34.81 -9.99 -11.45
N ARG A 195 -33.54 -9.79 -11.04
CA ARG A 195 -32.43 -9.62 -11.98
C ARG A 195 -32.18 -10.86 -12.84
N PHE A 196 -32.18 -12.05 -12.24
CA PHE A 196 -32.05 -13.31 -12.98
C PHE A 196 -33.29 -13.60 -13.85
N ASN A 197 -34.49 -13.21 -13.43
CA ASN A 197 -35.66 -13.28 -14.30
C ASN A 197 -35.53 -12.35 -15.52
N ASN A 198 -34.97 -11.16 -15.35
CA ASN A 198 -34.69 -10.25 -16.46
C ASN A 198 -33.64 -10.82 -17.41
N LEU A 199 -32.57 -11.45 -16.87
CA LEU A 199 -31.56 -12.13 -17.68
C LEU A 199 -32.18 -13.27 -18.50
N LYS A 200 -32.96 -14.13 -17.85
CA LYS A 200 -33.67 -15.23 -18.51
C LYS A 200 -34.60 -14.72 -19.62
N LYS A 201 -35.40 -13.69 -19.34
CA LYS A 201 -36.27 -13.06 -20.36
C LYS A 201 -35.48 -12.47 -21.52
N ALA A 202 -34.34 -11.84 -21.26
CA ALA A 202 -33.49 -11.27 -22.30
C ALA A 202 -32.89 -12.36 -23.21
N ILE A 203 -32.44 -13.48 -22.62
CA ILE A 203 -31.98 -14.67 -23.36
C ILE A 203 -33.12 -15.22 -24.23
N GLU A 204 -34.30 -15.46 -23.66
CA GLU A 204 -35.46 -16.00 -24.37
C GLU A 204 -35.93 -15.08 -25.52
N ASN A 205 -35.91 -13.76 -25.31
CA ASN A 205 -36.30 -12.79 -26.34
C ASN A 205 -35.29 -12.75 -27.50
N TYR A 206 -33.99 -12.88 -27.20
CA TYR A 206 -32.95 -12.96 -28.22
C TYR A 206 -33.03 -14.28 -29.01
N ASP A 207 -33.22 -15.41 -28.33
CA ASP A 207 -33.41 -16.71 -28.98
C ASP A 207 -34.63 -16.70 -29.93
N LYS A 208 -35.73 -16.03 -29.54
CA LYS A 208 -36.91 -15.84 -30.40
C LYS A 208 -36.66 -14.91 -31.59
N SER A 209 -35.91 -13.83 -31.43
CA SER A 209 -35.67 -12.89 -32.53
C SER A 209 -34.73 -13.46 -33.59
N LYS A 210 -33.84 -14.40 -33.22
CA LYS A 210 -32.98 -15.15 -34.16
C LYS A 210 -33.75 -16.04 -35.13
N ILE A 211 -34.91 -16.56 -34.71
CA ILE A 211 -35.74 -17.47 -35.51
C ILE A 211 -36.85 -16.75 -36.27
N ASP A 212 -36.90 -15.42 -36.23
CA ASP A 212 -37.84 -14.62 -37.01
C ASP A 212 -37.61 -14.88 -38.52
N PRO A 213 -38.67 -15.15 -39.32
CA PRO A 213 -38.56 -15.36 -40.76
C PRO A 213 -37.80 -14.25 -41.51
N GLY A 214 -37.87 -13.01 -41.05
CA GLY A 214 -37.12 -11.89 -41.63
C GLY A 214 -35.60 -12.01 -41.45
N VAL A 215 -35.17 -12.69 -40.38
CA VAL A 215 -33.77 -12.95 -40.05
C VAL A 215 -33.30 -14.26 -40.70
N GLN A 216 -34.07 -15.35 -40.59
CA GLN A 216 -33.68 -16.64 -41.16
C GLN A 216 -33.72 -16.69 -42.69
N ASN A 217 -34.75 -16.11 -43.32
CA ASN A 217 -34.96 -16.26 -44.76
C ASN A 217 -34.28 -15.15 -45.58
N ASN A 218 -34.25 -13.93 -45.04
CA ASN A 218 -33.73 -12.76 -45.77
C ASN A 218 -32.38 -12.28 -45.23
N LYS A 219 -31.87 -12.90 -44.15
CA LYS A 219 -30.59 -12.56 -43.49
C LYS A 219 -30.41 -11.05 -43.22
N LYS A 220 -31.53 -10.37 -42.97
CA LYS A 220 -31.54 -8.94 -42.69
C LYS A 220 -31.34 -8.68 -41.22
N LEU A 221 -30.56 -7.67 -40.91
CA LEU A 221 -30.47 -7.13 -39.56
C LEU A 221 -31.76 -6.36 -39.23
N THR A 222 -32.70 -7.00 -38.53
CA THR A 222 -33.97 -6.40 -38.13
C THR A 222 -33.83 -5.56 -36.86
N GLY A 223 -34.68 -4.55 -36.69
CA GLY A 223 -34.71 -3.74 -35.47
C GLY A 223 -35.00 -4.57 -34.21
N SER A 224 -35.86 -5.60 -34.33
CA SER A 224 -36.19 -6.52 -33.22
C SER A 224 -35.01 -7.38 -32.79
N LEU A 225 -34.21 -7.90 -33.73
CA LEU A 225 -32.99 -8.65 -33.44
C LEU A 225 -31.96 -7.76 -32.73
N VAL A 226 -31.78 -6.54 -33.23
CA VAL A 226 -30.87 -5.55 -32.64
C VAL A 226 -31.31 -5.20 -31.22
N GLU A 227 -32.56 -4.83 -31.01
CA GLU A 227 -33.09 -4.47 -29.70
C GLU A 227 -32.94 -5.62 -28.68
N ALA A 228 -33.31 -6.85 -29.06
CA ALA A 228 -33.20 -8.01 -28.20
C ALA A 228 -31.74 -8.31 -27.82
N GLY A 229 -30.82 -8.25 -28.78
CA GLY A 229 -29.40 -8.47 -28.54
C GLY A 229 -28.78 -7.41 -27.63
N LEU A 230 -29.10 -6.13 -27.85
CA LEU A 230 -28.63 -5.03 -27.00
C LEU A 230 -29.15 -5.14 -25.58
N ASN A 231 -30.42 -5.52 -25.41
CA ASN A 231 -31.00 -5.74 -24.09
C ASN A 231 -30.30 -6.90 -23.36
N LEU A 232 -30.02 -8.00 -24.05
CA LEU A 232 -29.25 -9.12 -23.48
C LEU A 232 -27.86 -8.67 -23.01
N MET A 233 -27.11 -7.97 -23.86
CA MET A 233 -25.78 -7.45 -23.51
C MET A 233 -25.82 -6.53 -22.30
N ASN A 234 -26.82 -5.67 -22.20
CA ASN A 234 -26.98 -4.74 -21.08
C ASN A 234 -27.30 -5.46 -19.76
N VAL A 235 -28.26 -6.38 -19.78
CA VAL A 235 -28.66 -7.12 -18.58
C VAL A 235 -27.52 -8.02 -18.11
N ASP A 236 -26.83 -8.68 -19.03
CA ASP A 236 -25.65 -9.47 -18.75
C ASP A 236 -24.54 -8.63 -18.11
N ASN A 237 -24.19 -7.49 -18.70
CA ASN A 237 -23.15 -6.59 -18.19
C ASN A 237 -23.47 -6.09 -16.78
N LYS A 238 -24.71 -5.67 -16.52
CA LYS A 238 -25.14 -5.19 -15.19
C LYS A 238 -25.09 -6.29 -14.13
N LEU A 239 -25.42 -7.53 -14.49
CA LEU A 239 -25.37 -8.64 -13.54
C LEU A 239 -23.95 -9.14 -13.32
N TRP A 240 -23.19 -9.31 -14.39
CA TRP A 240 -21.82 -9.79 -14.34
C TRP A 240 -20.88 -8.72 -13.80
N LYS A 241 -20.65 -7.62 -14.52
CA LYS A 241 -19.63 -6.64 -14.15
C LYS A 241 -20.05 -5.80 -12.94
N ASP A 242 -21.16 -5.08 -13.02
CA ASP A 242 -21.50 -4.10 -11.98
C ASP A 242 -21.77 -4.73 -10.62
N THR A 243 -22.46 -5.86 -10.60
CA THR A 243 -22.89 -6.51 -9.36
C THR A 243 -21.75 -7.33 -8.72
N ILE A 244 -20.94 -8.03 -9.51
CA ILE A 244 -19.83 -8.81 -8.96
C ILE A 244 -18.72 -7.86 -8.47
N LEU A 245 -18.39 -6.82 -9.25
CA LEU A 245 -17.40 -5.82 -8.84
C LEU A 245 -17.79 -5.10 -7.54
N SER A 246 -19.06 -4.73 -7.40
CA SER A 246 -19.55 -4.16 -6.14
C SER A 246 -19.58 -5.19 -5.00
N SER A 247 -19.81 -6.47 -5.28
CA SER A 247 -19.79 -7.52 -4.26
C SER A 247 -18.40 -7.77 -3.64
N ILE A 248 -17.34 -7.34 -4.34
CA ILE A 248 -15.93 -7.38 -3.89
C ILE A 248 -15.43 -5.94 -3.57
N ASN A 249 -16.28 -4.92 -3.77
CA ASN A 249 -16.04 -3.49 -3.53
C ASN A 249 -14.74 -2.93 -4.14
N ILE A 250 -14.38 -3.36 -5.35
CA ILE A 250 -13.15 -2.89 -6.02
C ILE A 250 -13.38 -1.55 -6.76
N LYS A 251 -14.63 -1.23 -7.10
CA LYS A 251 -14.97 -0.26 -8.18
C LYS A 251 -14.65 1.21 -7.89
N ASN A 252 -14.38 1.63 -6.64
CA ASN A 252 -14.49 3.05 -6.26
C ASN A 252 -13.28 3.67 -5.52
N THR A 253 -12.21 2.96 -5.19
CA THR A 253 -11.28 3.49 -4.16
C THR A 253 -9.80 3.16 -4.31
N LEU A 254 -9.38 2.22 -5.16
CA LEU A 254 -7.98 1.77 -5.21
C LEU A 254 -7.49 1.54 -6.63
N ASN A 255 -6.38 2.16 -6.99
CA ASN A 255 -5.57 1.75 -8.13
C ASN A 255 -4.48 0.74 -7.71
N ASP A 256 -3.97 -0.04 -8.66
CA ASP A 256 -2.91 -1.05 -8.46
C ASP A 256 -1.69 -0.55 -7.68
N GLN A 257 -1.36 0.73 -7.86
CA GLN A 257 -0.21 1.35 -7.22
C GLN A 257 -0.46 1.50 -5.71
N GLN A 258 -1.68 1.88 -5.31
CA GLN A 258 -2.11 1.95 -3.91
C GLN A 258 -2.20 0.56 -3.28
N ILE A 259 -2.76 -0.43 -3.98
CA ILE A 259 -2.81 -1.82 -3.50
C ILE A 259 -1.38 -2.35 -3.28
N ASN A 260 -0.49 -2.21 -4.27
CA ASN A 260 0.88 -2.68 -4.14
C ASN A 260 1.71 -1.89 -3.11
N GLN A 261 1.50 -0.58 -2.96
CA GLN A 261 2.17 0.21 -1.92
C GLN A 261 1.76 -0.24 -0.52
N ILE A 262 0.46 -0.47 -0.31
CA ILE A 262 -0.02 -0.90 1.00
C ILE A 262 0.46 -2.33 1.28
N LEU A 263 0.26 -3.26 0.34
CA LEU A 263 0.70 -4.66 0.47
C LEU A 263 2.20 -4.84 0.69
N ASN A 264 3.04 -3.91 0.22
CA ASN A 264 4.49 -3.93 0.43
C ASN A 264 4.96 -3.04 1.60
N SER A 265 4.05 -2.42 2.35
CA SER A 265 4.42 -1.46 3.40
C SER A 265 5.17 -2.13 4.55
N GLU A 266 6.19 -1.43 5.08
CA GLU A 266 6.89 -1.87 6.29
C GLU A 266 5.95 -2.00 7.49
N ASN A 267 4.88 -1.21 7.52
CA ASN A 267 3.85 -1.29 8.56
C ASN A 267 3.15 -2.64 8.56
N LEU A 268 2.83 -3.22 7.40
CA LEU A 268 2.22 -4.55 7.30
C LEU A 268 3.17 -5.66 7.78
N LYS A 269 4.45 -5.58 7.43
CA LYS A 269 5.48 -6.50 7.97
C LYS A 269 5.58 -6.39 9.49
N LYS A 270 5.53 -5.16 10.01
CA LYS A 270 5.56 -4.90 11.46
C LYS A 270 4.34 -5.48 12.17
N VAL A 271 3.15 -5.34 11.59
CA VAL A 271 1.93 -5.98 12.10
C VAL A 271 2.12 -7.47 12.19
N ALA A 272 2.49 -8.14 11.10
CA ALA A 272 2.65 -9.59 11.07
C ALA A 272 3.65 -10.10 12.13
N ASN A 273 4.82 -9.46 12.23
CA ASN A 273 5.84 -9.84 13.18
C ASN A 273 5.40 -9.66 14.65
N THR A 274 4.54 -8.67 14.90
CA THR A 274 4.16 -8.28 16.26
C THR A 274 2.88 -8.97 16.73
N THR A 275 1.87 -9.06 15.86
CA THR A 275 0.54 -9.60 16.17
C THR A 275 0.40 -11.07 15.82
N LYS A 276 1.35 -11.64 15.06
CA LYS A 276 1.28 -12.99 14.47
C LYS A 276 0.09 -13.17 13.51
N LEU A 277 -0.42 -12.07 12.95
CA LEU A 277 -1.47 -12.13 11.93
C LEU A 277 -0.92 -12.87 10.70
N ASP A 278 -1.67 -13.88 10.24
CA ASP A 278 -1.28 -14.71 9.10
C ASP A 278 -1.39 -13.91 7.80
N LEU A 279 -0.24 -13.57 7.20
CA LEU A 279 -0.19 -12.86 5.92
C LEU A 279 -0.42 -13.76 4.71
N THR A 280 -0.52 -15.09 4.85
CA THR A 280 -0.76 -15.99 3.70
C THR A 280 -2.11 -15.72 3.02
N GLU A 281 -3.10 -15.25 3.78
CA GLU A 281 -4.39 -14.83 3.24
C GLU A 281 -4.26 -13.62 2.34
N ILE A 282 -3.40 -12.66 2.73
CA ILE A 282 -3.12 -11.45 1.95
C ILE A 282 -2.47 -11.81 0.61
N GLU A 283 -1.48 -12.69 0.61
CA GLU A 283 -0.85 -13.16 -0.64
C GLU A 283 -1.84 -13.90 -1.54
N THR A 284 -2.76 -14.66 -0.94
CA THR A 284 -3.80 -15.33 -1.73
C THR A 284 -4.78 -14.33 -2.33
N ILE A 285 -5.22 -13.33 -1.57
CA ILE A 285 -6.10 -12.25 -2.03
C ILE A 285 -5.44 -11.50 -3.19
N LYS A 286 -4.15 -11.16 -3.06
CA LYS A 286 -3.34 -10.51 -4.10
C LYS A 286 -3.32 -11.33 -5.39
N LYS A 287 -3.03 -12.63 -5.29
CA LYS A 287 -3.00 -13.52 -6.45
C LYS A 287 -4.37 -13.60 -7.13
N SER A 288 -5.44 -13.74 -6.36
CA SER A 288 -6.81 -13.75 -6.91
C SER A 288 -7.15 -12.44 -7.60
N ILE A 289 -6.81 -11.29 -7.01
CA ILE A 289 -7.10 -9.98 -7.61
C ILE A 289 -6.38 -9.85 -8.97
N ASN A 290 -5.08 -10.16 -9.01
CA ASN A 290 -4.28 -10.09 -10.23
C ASN A 290 -4.76 -11.08 -11.31
N ASN A 291 -5.34 -12.21 -10.93
CA ASN A 291 -5.80 -13.22 -11.86
C ASN A 291 -7.12 -12.85 -12.57
N TYR A 292 -8.00 -12.10 -11.91
CA TYR A 292 -9.37 -11.87 -12.43
C TYR A 292 -9.67 -10.40 -12.73
N PHE A 293 -8.85 -9.46 -12.26
CA PHE A 293 -9.05 -8.04 -12.48
C PHE A 293 -7.91 -7.41 -13.27
N GLU A 294 -8.25 -6.41 -14.07
CA GLU A 294 -7.34 -5.47 -14.72
C GLU A 294 -6.94 -4.36 -13.75
N GLN A 295 -5.93 -3.57 -14.13
CA GLN A 295 -5.37 -2.52 -13.28
C GLN A 295 -6.36 -1.41 -12.88
N ASP A 296 -7.41 -1.24 -13.66
CA ASP A 296 -8.48 -0.27 -13.42
C ASP A 296 -9.65 -0.86 -12.61
N GLY A 297 -9.49 -2.09 -12.10
CA GLY A 297 -10.48 -2.79 -11.29
C GLY A 297 -11.57 -3.48 -12.11
N LYS A 298 -11.52 -3.50 -13.45
CA LYS A 298 -12.47 -4.26 -14.27
C LYS A 298 -12.14 -5.75 -14.27
N ILE A 299 -13.14 -6.60 -14.52
CA ILE A 299 -12.92 -8.04 -14.73
C ILE A 299 -12.17 -8.22 -16.05
N ASN A 300 -11.01 -8.89 -16.04
CA ASN A 300 -10.21 -9.12 -17.24
C ASN A 300 -10.89 -10.11 -18.21
N GLU A 301 -10.53 -10.07 -19.49
CA GLU A 301 -11.18 -10.88 -20.52
C GLU A 301 -11.07 -12.40 -20.27
N ASN A 302 -9.93 -12.88 -19.74
CA ASN A 302 -9.72 -14.29 -19.43
C ASN A 302 -10.70 -14.81 -18.36
N ALA A 303 -11.06 -13.97 -17.38
CA ALA A 303 -12.01 -14.29 -16.33
C ALA A 303 -13.46 -14.39 -16.88
N ILE A 304 -13.74 -13.80 -18.03
CA ILE A 304 -15.04 -13.81 -18.71
C ILE A 304 -15.28 -15.16 -19.41
N GLU A 305 -14.23 -15.93 -19.75
CA GLU A 305 -14.35 -17.19 -20.49
C GLU A 305 -14.90 -18.36 -19.65
N ASN A 306 -14.76 -18.33 -18.32
CA ASN A 306 -15.29 -19.37 -17.43
C ASN A 306 -15.89 -18.75 -16.16
N ARG A 307 -17.10 -18.20 -16.32
CA ARG A 307 -17.75 -17.40 -15.27
C ARG A 307 -18.02 -18.18 -13.99
N THR A 308 -18.38 -19.46 -14.09
CA THR A 308 -18.64 -20.32 -12.93
C THR A 308 -17.39 -20.54 -12.08
N LYS A 309 -16.27 -20.88 -12.72
CA LYS A 309 -14.99 -21.06 -12.02
C LYS A 309 -14.54 -19.74 -11.39
N THR A 310 -14.53 -18.66 -12.17
CA THR A 310 -14.20 -17.30 -11.71
C THR A 310 -15.03 -16.92 -10.48
N LEU A 311 -16.35 -17.07 -10.53
CA LEU A 311 -17.24 -16.76 -9.40
C LEU A 311 -16.96 -17.60 -8.15
N THR A 312 -16.54 -18.85 -8.31
CA THR A 312 -16.21 -19.72 -7.18
C THR A 312 -14.92 -19.24 -6.51
N GLU A 313 -13.88 -18.97 -7.29
CA GLU A 313 -12.58 -18.49 -6.79
C GLU A 313 -12.70 -17.07 -6.19
N LEU A 314 -13.52 -16.21 -6.78
CA LEU A 314 -13.85 -14.89 -6.22
C LEU A 314 -14.67 -15.00 -4.93
N ALA A 315 -15.58 -15.97 -4.81
CA ALA A 315 -16.32 -16.19 -3.57
C ALA A 315 -15.40 -16.60 -2.42
N THR A 316 -14.46 -17.54 -2.68
CA THR A 316 -13.41 -17.90 -1.72
C THR A 316 -12.54 -16.70 -1.36
N THR A 317 -12.21 -15.85 -2.33
CA THR A 317 -11.44 -14.62 -2.09
C THR A 317 -12.19 -13.65 -1.17
N LYS A 318 -13.49 -13.47 -1.40
CA LYS A 318 -14.37 -12.66 -0.55
C LYS A 318 -14.44 -13.18 0.89
N GLU A 319 -14.50 -14.50 1.08
CA GLU A 319 -14.47 -15.12 2.41
C GLU A 319 -13.16 -14.84 3.14
N LYS A 320 -12.02 -14.93 2.45
CA LYS A 320 -10.70 -14.58 3.00
C LYS A 320 -10.60 -13.10 3.36
N ILE A 321 -11.10 -12.20 2.50
CA ILE A 321 -11.17 -10.76 2.82
C ILE A 321 -11.98 -10.53 4.10
N ASN A 322 -13.11 -11.22 4.26
CA ASN A 322 -13.94 -11.12 5.47
C ASN A 322 -13.23 -11.65 6.72
N LYS A 323 -12.51 -12.76 6.60
CA LYS A 323 -11.72 -13.30 7.71
C LYS A 323 -10.62 -12.32 8.13
N LEU A 324 -9.82 -11.85 7.18
CA LEU A 324 -8.79 -10.84 7.41
C LEU A 324 -9.34 -9.57 8.06
N ARG A 325 -10.52 -9.10 7.62
CA ARG A 325 -11.21 -7.96 8.25
C ARG A 325 -11.47 -8.21 9.73
N ASN A 326 -12.07 -9.34 10.06
CA ASN A 326 -12.44 -9.67 11.43
C ASN A 326 -11.21 -9.76 12.33
N GLU A 327 -10.15 -10.42 11.85
CA GLU A 327 -8.88 -10.53 12.57
C GLU A 327 -8.22 -9.15 12.75
N SER A 328 -8.19 -8.33 11.70
CA SER A 328 -7.65 -6.96 11.75
C SER A 328 -8.39 -6.11 12.79
N LEU A 329 -9.72 -6.20 12.85
CA LEU A 329 -10.53 -5.46 13.82
C LEU A 329 -10.23 -5.85 15.27
N ILE A 330 -10.03 -7.15 15.53
CA ILE A 330 -9.65 -7.64 16.87
C ILE A 330 -8.31 -7.02 17.29
N HIS A 331 -7.30 -7.10 16.43
CA HIS A 331 -5.97 -6.54 16.73
C HIS A 331 -5.98 -5.02 16.85
N TYR A 332 -6.75 -4.34 16.03
CA TYR A 332 -6.94 -2.90 16.10
C TYR A 332 -7.55 -2.47 17.43
N ASN A 333 -8.66 -3.09 17.83
CA ASN A 333 -9.31 -2.78 19.10
C ASN A 333 -8.38 -3.07 20.29
N TYR A 334 -7.65 -4.18 20.24
CA TYR A 334 -6.68 -4.51 21.27
C TYR A 334 -5.54 -3.48 21.35
N ALA A 335 -4.95 -3.07 20.23
CA ALA A 335 -3.90 -2.05 20.19
C ALA A 335 -4.41 -0.69 20.70
N LYS A 336 -5.64 -0.30 20.36
CA LYS A 336 -6.32 0.87 20.93
C LYS A 336 -6.45 0.75 22.45
N SER A 337 -6.87 -0.39 22.96
CA SER A 337 -7.01 -0.63 24.40
C SER A 337 -5.67 -0.56 25.14
N ARG A 338 -4.56 -1.00 24.55
CA ARG A 338 -3.22 -0.87 25.16
C ARG A 338 -2.80 0.60 25.31
N LEU A 339 -3.00 1.42 24.28
CA LEU A 339 -2.75 2.86 24.37
C LEU A 339 -3.62 3.54 25.43
N LEU A 340 -4.89 3.14 25.53
CA LEU A 340 -5.77 3.62 26.59
C LEU A 340 -5.28 3.19 27.97
N ALA A 341 -4.78 1.96 28.14
CA ALA A 341 -4.22 1.51 29.41
C ALA A 341 -3.03 2.38 29.88
N PHE A 342 -2.14 2.77 28.97
CA PHE A 342 -1.09 3.75 29.26
C PHE A 342 -1.68 5.11 29.63
N LYS A 343 -2.57 5.65 28.78
CA LYS A 343 -3.18 6.97 28.95
C LYS A 343 -3.89 7.07 30.30
N ASP A 344 -4.73 6.10 30.63
CA ASP A 344 -5.51 6.08 31.87
C ASP A 344 -4.58 6.04 33.07
N SER A 345 -3.58 5.14 33.06
CA SER A 345 -2.62 5.02 34.16
C SER A 345 -1.81 6.31 34.35
N TYR A 346 -1.33 6.93 33.26
CA TYR A 346 -0.63 8.22 33.33
C TYR A 346 -1.54 9.33 33.87
N THR A 347 -2.78 9.43 33.35
CA THR A 347 -3.72 10.50 33.70
C THR A 347 -4.05 10.48 35.19
N THR A 348 -4.18 9.28 35.80
CA THR A 348 -4.41 9.17 37.26
C THR A 348 -3.29 9.76 38.11
N LYS A 349 -2.07 9.87 37.58
CA LYS A 349 -0.90 10.43 38.27
C LYS A 349 -0.43 11.77 37.68
N GLN A 350 -1.08 12.29 36.64
CA GLN A 350 -0.61 13.41 35.85
C GLN A 350 -0.25 14.65 36.68
N ASN A 351 -1.13 15.03 37.63
CA ASN A 351 -0.92 16.20 38.48
C ASN A 351 0.33 16.08 39.38
N GLN A 352 0.75 14.85 39.70
CA GLN A 352 1.96 14.61 40.49
C GLN A 352 3.22 14.59 39.62
N LEU A 353 3.10 14.38 38.30
CA LEU A 353 4.22 14.17 37.39
C LEU A 353 4.61 15.41 36.60
N ILE A 354 3.63 16.23 36.19
CA ILE A 354 3.84 17.31 35.22
C ILE A 354 4.77 18.40 35.74
N ASP A 355 4.66 18.73 37.03
CA ASP A 355 5.45 19.78 37.69
C ASP A 355 6.50 19.21 38.66
N PHE A 356 6.72 17.90 38.65
CA PHE A 356 7.73 17.30 39.52
C PHE A 356 9.11 17.74 39.08
N ASN A 357 9.83 18.43 39.98
CA ASN A 357 11.19 18.94 39.74
C ASN A 357 12.15 18.72 40.93
N GLN A 358 11.79 17.81 41.85
CA GLN A 358 12.62 17.60 43.03
C GLN A 358 13.94 16.94 42.62
N PHE A 359 15.07 17.49 43.07
CA PHE A 359 16.42 17.04 42.65
C PHE A 359 16.63 17.06 41.13
N GLY A 360 15.89 17.90 40.41
CA GLY A 360 15.95 17.96 38.95
C GLY A 360 15.33 16.74 38.28
N PHE A 361 14.59 15.90 39.00
CA PHE A 361 13.79 14.84 38.37
C PHE A 361 12.73 15.49 37.49
N THR A 362 12.45 14.90 36.33
CA THR A 362 11.38 15.40 35.46
C THR A 362 10.76 14.27 34.66
N TYR A 363 9.50 14.45 34.28
CA TYR A 363 8.72 13.50 33.48
C TYR A 363 8.12 14.17 32.23
N SER A 364 8.71 15.27 31.76
CA SER A 364 8.21 16.04 30.61
C SER A 364 8.04 15.23 29.34
N LEU A 365 8.92 14.23 29.09
CA LEU A 365 8.80 13.32 27.95
C LEU A 365 7.52 12.46 28.00
N LEU A 366 7.03 12.09 29.19
CA LEU A 366 5.76 11.38 29.33
C LEU A 366 4.57 12.26 28.96
N SER A 367 4.63 13.56 29.28
CA SER A 367 3.61 14.52 28.86
C SER A 367 3.58 14.68 27.35
N SER A 368 4.74 14.80 26.69
CA SER A 368 4.82 14.83 25.22
C SER A 368 4.30 13.54 24.59
N GLN A 369 4.59 12.38 25.21
CA GLN A 369 4.10 11.10 24.72
C GLN A 369 2.58 10.97 24.83
N LEU A 370 1.97 11.48 25.91
CA LEU A 370 0.51 11.52 26.04
C LEU A 370 -0.16 12.27 24.87
N ILE A 371 0.42 13.41 24.46
CA ILE A 371 -0.10 14.20 23.33
C ILE A 371 -0.08 13.38 22.04
N GLU A 372 0.99 12.62 21.78
CA GLU A 372 1.06 11.76 20.60
C GLU A 372 0.05 10.60 20.65
N VAL A 373 -0.14 10.00 21.84
CA VAL A 373 -1.18 8.99 22.07
C VAL A 373 -2.57 9.57 21.76
N ASP A 374 -2.88 10.76 22.26
CA ASP A 374 -4.17 11.43 22.01
C ASP A 374 -4.39 11.77 20.54
N LYS A 375 -3.36 12.26 19.86
CA LYS A 375 -3.38 12.57 18.42
C LYS A 375 -3.71 11.33 17.60
N ILE A 376 -3.08 10.19 17.91
CA ILE A 376 -3.31 8.94 17.21
C ILE A 376 -4.69 8.38 17.50
N LEU A 377 -5.11 8.32 18.77
CA LEU A 377 -6.45 7.87 19.15
C LEU A 377 -7.56 8.71 18.48
N THR A 378 -7.34 10.03 18.34
CA THR A 378 -8.29 10.93 17.65
C THR A 378 -8.33 10.68 16.15
N SER A 379 -7.18 10.46 15.51
CA SER A 379 -7.09 10.15 14.08
C SER A 379 -7.79 8.82 13.74
N ILE A 380 -7.68 7.87 14.66
CA ILE A 380 -8.21 6.50 14.57
C ILE A 380 -9.73 6.44 14.75
N ASN A 381 -10.32 7.28 15.61
CA ASN A 381 -11.78 7.36 15.75
C ASN A 381 -12.50 7.82 14.45
N LYS A 382 -11.77 8.34 13.44
CA LYS A 382 -12.32 8.68 12.13
C LYS A 382 -12.41 7.50 11.16
N LEU A 383 -11.77 6.36 11.48
CA LEU A 383 -11.79 5.16 10.64
C LEU A 383 -13.07 4.37 10.89
N ASN A 384 -13.95 4.34 9.89
CA ASN A 384 -15.27 3.74 9.99
C ASN A 384 -15.23 2.22 9.70
N ILE A 385 -14.45 1.47 10.49
CA ILE A 385 -14.26 0.01 10.32
C ILE A 385 -15.55 -0.79 10.66
N SER A 386 -16.55 -0.10 11.25
CA SER A 386 -17.84 -0.65 11.67
C SER A 386 -18.87 -0.81 10.54
N SER A 387 -18.61 -0.30 9.33
CA SER A 387 -19.63 -0.35 8.28
C SER A 387 -19.78 -1.77 7.72
N ASN A 388 -21.01 -2.25 7.51
CA ASN A 388 -21.27 -3.57 6.89
C ASN A 388 -20.75 -3.66 5.44
N LYS A 389 -20.23 -2.57 4.86
CA LYS A 389 -19.54 -2.58 3.57
C LYS A 389 -18.08 -2.97 3.76
N ILE A 390 -17.68 -4.03 3.07
CA ILE A 390 -16.34 -4.61 3.09
C ILE A 390 -15.52 -3.90 2.00
N ASP A 391 -14.86 -2.78 2.30
CA ASP A 391 -13.89 -2.21 1.37
C ASP A 391 -12.51 -2.79 1.69
N LEU A 392 -11.86 -3.43 0.70
CA LEU A 392 -10.51 -3.95 0.85
C LEU A 392 -9.53 -2.83 1.25
N LYS A 393 -9.74 -1.61 0.77
CA LYS A 393 -8.97 -0.43 1.18
C LYS A 393 -9.06 -0.19 2.67
N ASP A 394 -10.25 -0.23 3.24
CA ASP A 394 -10.46 0.05 4.66
C ASP A 394 -9.78 -1.01 5.54
N ILE A 395 -9.78 -2.27 5.10
CA ILE A 395 -9.08 -3.37 5.79
C ILE A 395 -7.56 -3.13 5.74
N LEU A 396 -7.04 -2.77 4.58
CA LEU A 396 -5.63 -2.50 4.37
C LEU A 396 -5.15 -1.26 5.13
N ASP A 397 -5.93 -0.17 5.12
CA ASP A 397 -5.68 1.03 5.92
C ASP A 397 -5.74 0.69 7.43
N CYS A 398 -6.69 -0.15 7.86
CA CYS A 398 -6.73 -0.63 9.24
C CYS A 398 -5.43 -1.34 9.65
N LEU A 399 -4.93 -2.25 8.81
CA LEU A 399 -3.65 -2.93 9.05
C LEU A 399 -2.47 -1.95 9.17
N VAL A 400 -2.39 -0.95 8.28
CA VAL A 400 -1.35 0.10 8.38
C VAL A 400 -1.44 0.87 9.71
N ASN A 401 -2.66 1.20 10.15
CA ASN A 401 -2.89 1.91 11.41
C ASN A 401 -2.53 1.06 12.63
N ILE A 402 -2.74 -0.26 12.59
CA ILE A 402 -2.24 -1.18 13.65
C ILE A 402 -0.72 -1.05 13.77
N GLY A 403 0.02 -0.97 12.67
CA GLY A 403 1.47 -0.76 12.67
C GLY A 403 1.90 0.55 13.36
N GLN A 404 1.15 1.63 13.16
CA GLN A 404 1.37 2.92 13.83
C GLN A 404 1.07 2.83 15.33
N LEU A 405 -0.07 2.23 15.70
CA LEU A 405 -0.45 1.97 17.09
C LEU A 405 0.63 1.16 17.82
N ILE A 406 1.14 0.12 17.17
CA ILE A 406 2.22 -0.72 17.72
C ILE A 406 3.44 0.13 18.07
N THR A 407 3.83 1.02 17.17
CA THR A 407 4.99 1.88 17.34
C THR A 407 4.86 2.78 18.56
N VAL A 408 3.67 3.35 18.77
CA VAL A 408 3.42 4.27 19.89
C VAL A 408 3.34 3.54 21.22
N ASP A 409 2.76 2.33 21.26
CA ASP A 409 2.76 1.49 22.47
C ASP A 409 4.17 1.10 22.92
N LEU A 410 5.04 0.75 21.96
CA LEU A 410 6.45 0.47 22.24
C LEU A 410 7.18 1.71 22.76
N ASN A 411 6.89 2.88 22.18
CA ASN A 411 7.47 4.15 22.63
C ASN A 411 7.00 4.55 24.03
N ASN A 412 5.75 4.26 24.42
CA ASN A 412 5.25 4.50 25.78
C ASN A 412 6.17 3.83 26.81
N ASN A 413 6.47 2.55 26.62
CA ASN A 413 7.33 1.77 27.51
C ASN A 413 8.76 2.33 27.55
N ASN A 414 9.34 2.61 26.38
CA ASN A 414 10.71 3.12 26.28
C ASN A 414 10.87 4.50 26.96
N ILE A 415 9.91 5.41 26.77
CA ILE A 415 9.96 6.74 27.36
C ILE A 415 9.83 6.67 28.88
N ILE A 416 8.97 5.79 29.42
CA ILE A 416 8.89 5.55 30.87
C ILE A 416 10.26 5.12 31.41
N LYS A 417 10.86 4.08 30.82
CA LYS A 417 12.15 3.54 31.27
C LYS A 417 13.25 4.60 31.21
N ASN A 418 13.36 5.31 30.09
CA ASN A 418 14.38 6.35 29.91
C ASN A 418 14.21 7.50 30.89
N SER A 419 12.97 7.90 31.20
CA SER A 419 12.70 8.95 32.19
C SER A 419 13.15 8.53 33.59
N VAL A 420 12.88 7.28 33.98
CA VAL A 420 13.29 6.74 35.29
C VAL A 420 14.81 6.60 35.39
N VAL A 421 15.48 6.06 34.36
CA VAL A 421 16.95 5.94 34.33
C VAL A 421 17.61 7.32 34.44
N SER A 422 17.18 8.27 33.60
CA SER A 422 17.73 9.63 33.64
C SER A 422 17.53 10.31 34.99
N ASN A 423 16.45 10.01 35.69
CA ASN A 423 16.19 10.57 37.03
C ASN A 423 17.07 9.89 38.08
N ALA A 424 17.22 8.56 38.03
CA ALA A 424 18.12 7.83 38.93
C ALA A 424 19.57 8.34 38.84
N ASP A 425 20.08 8.61 37.65
CA ASP A 425 21.44 9.15 37.43
C ASP A 425 21.65 10.53 38.09
N ARG A 426 20.58 11.34 38.18
CA ARG A 426 20.63 12.69 38.79
C ARG A 426 20.71 12.63 40.32
N LEU A 427 20.21 11.56 40.93
CA LEU A 427 20.06 11.45 42.39
C LEU A 427 21.39 11.62 43.13
N ILE A 428 22.45 10.93 42.68
CA ILE A 428 23.77 10.96 43.34
C ILE A 428 24.31 12.39 43.38
N SER A 429 24.28 13.08 42.25
CA SER A 429 24.76 14.46 42.15
C SER A 429 23.89 15.42 42.97
N ALA A 430 22.57 15.23 42.95
CA ALA A 430 21.64 16.07 43.68
C ALA A 430 21.76 15.94 45.21
N CYS A 431 22.19 14.79 45.73
CA CYS A 431 22.41 14.58 47.15
C CYS A 431 23.76 15.13 47.67
N LYS A 432 24.65 15.60 46.80
CA LYS A 432 25.89 16.26 47.24
C LYS A 432 25.58 17.56 48.00
N ILE A 433 26.32 17.78 49.07
CA ILE A 433 26.25 18.99 49.90
C ILE A 433 27.53 19.78 49.67
N SER A 434 27.37 21.04 49.26
CA SER A 434 28.47 22.00 49.19
C SER A 434 28.51 22.76 50.51
N THR A 435 29.58 22.57 51.29
CA THR A 435 29.82 23.27 52.55
C THR A 435 31.32 23.45 52.75
N GLU A 436 31.69 24.48 53.52
CA GLU A 436 33.08 24.73 53.93
C GLU A 436 33.55 23.81 55.07
N ILE A 437 32.61 23.13 55.74
CA ILE A 437 32.94 22.12 56.76
C ILE A 437 33.59 20.92 56.06
N THR A 438 34.78 20.54 56.52
CA THR A 438 35.45 19.29 56.13
C THR A 438 35.10 18.16 57.10
N ASP A 439 35.17 16.91 56.63
CA ASP A 439 34.99 15.67 57.42
C ASP A 439 33.57 15.41 57.98
N PHE A 440 32.53 15.98 57.36
CA PHE A 440 31.15 15.60 57.66
C PHE A 440 30.77 14.30 56.94
N LYS A 441 29.84 13.54 57.52
CA LYS A 441 29.31 12.32 56.90
C LYS A 441 28.43 12.68 55.69
N PRO A 442 28.69 12.17 54.48
CA PRO A 442 27.85 12.44 53.31
C PRO A 442 26.37 12.10 53.56
N LEU A 443 25.46 12.88 52.98
CA LEU A 443 24.01 12.70 53.16
C LEU A 443 23.56 11.25 52.88
N LEU A 444 24.05 10.66 51.79
CA LEU A 444 23.69 9.30 51.36
C LEU A 444 24.23 8.19 52.27
N GLU A 445 25.07 8.52 53.25
CA GLU A 445 25.57 7.59 54.27
C GLU A 445 24.81 7.69 55.60
N LEU A 446 23.81 8.59 55.70
CA LEU A 446 22.87 8.62 56.82
C LEU A 446 21.86 7.47 56.70
N GLU A 447 21.47 6.88 57.83
CA GLU A 447 20.59 5.70 57.88
C GLU A 447 19.28 5.90 57.09
N GLU A 448 18.57 7.01 57.30
CA GLU A 448 17.32 7.30 56.59
C GLU A 448 17.54 7.51 55.08
N SER A 449 18.67 8.10 54.70
CA SER A 449 18.99 8.30 53.28
C SER A 449 19.26 6.98 52.57
N ILE A 450 19.92 6.03 53.24
CA ILE A 450 20.16 4.68 52.73
C ILE A 450 18.83 3.97 52.47
N GLU A 451 17.87 4.08 53.40
CA GLU A 451 16.55 3.49 53.24
C GLU A 451 15.77 4.08 52.05
N HIS A 452 15.69 5.41 51.98
CA HIS A 452 15.02 6.08 50.86
C HIS A 452 15.68 5.75 49.51
N LYS A 453 17.02 5.75 49.45
CA LYS A 453 17.76 5.39 48.24
C LYS A 453 17.50 3.94 47.84
N LYS A 454 17.46 3.01 48.79
CA LYS A 454 17.16 1.60 48.52
C LYS A 454 15.78 1.43 47.87
N ILE A 455 14.77 2.14 48.36
CA ILE A 455 13.41 2.11 47.78
C ILE A 455 13.43 2.68 46.36
N ILE A 456 14.09 3.83 46.14
CA ILE A 456 14.21 4.46 44.82
C ILE A 456 14.90 3.52 43.83
N ASP A 457 16.03 2.91 44.21
CA ASP A 457 16.79 1.99 43.36
C ASP A 457 15.98 0.73 43.06
N THR A 458 15.31 0.15 44.06
CA THR A 458 14.48 -1.06 43.89
C THR A 458 13.33 -0.81 42.90
N ASN A 459 12.61 0.29 43.07
CA ASN A 459 11.49 0.63 42.20
C ASN A 459 11.95 1.04 40.80
N SER A 460 13.06 1.76 40.69
CA SER A 460 13.68 2.08 39.39
C SER A 460 14.07 0.81 38.63
N ASN A 461 14.64 -0.18 39.32
CA ASN A 461 14.99 -1.47 38.75
C ASN A 461 13.75 -2.24 38.32
N ASN A 462 12.69 -2.29 39.15
CA ASN A 462 11.43 -2.94 38.79
C ASN A 462 10.80 -2.38 37.51
N ILE A 463 10.91 -1.06 37.27
CA ILE A 463 10.41 -0.43 36.04
C ILE A 463 11.31 -0.76 34.84
N THR A 464 12.63 -0.63 35.00
CA THR A 464 13.59 -0.75 33.89
C THR A 464 13.75 -2.20 33.41
N SER A 465 13.72 -3.17 34.33
CA SER A 465 13.83 -4.60 34.03
C SER A 465 12.53 -5.22 33.51
N LYS A 466 11.38 -4.55 33.66
CA LYS A 466 10.08 -5.07 33.20
C LYS A 466 10.05 -5.17 31.69
N GLU A 467 9.89 -6.38 31.16
CA GLU A 467 9.66 -6.60 29.73
C GLU A 467 8.29 -6.08 29.31
N ILE A 468 8.20 -5.66 28.03
CA ILE A 468 6.93 -5.25 27.44
C ILE A 468 6.00 -6.46 27.41
N ASP A 469 4.78 -6.30 27.92
CA ASP A 469 3.81 -7.38 27.93
C ASP A 469 3.50 -7.83 26.49
N LYS A 470 3.57 -9.15 26.28
CA LYS A 470 3.39 -9.79 24.96
C LYS A 470 2.12 -9.29 24.26
N TRP A 471 2.17 -9.22 22.93
CA TRP A 471 1.00 -8.94 22.11
C TRP A 471 0.10 -10.18 22.05
N ASP A 472 -0.91 -10.20 22.92
CA ASP A 472 -1.95 -11.24 22.96
C ASP A 472 -3.29 -10.55 23.18
N THR A 473 -4.22 -10.73 22.25
CA THR A 473 -5.52 -10.03 22.26
C THR A 473 -6.36 -10.32 23.50
N ASN A 474 -6.01 -11.35 24.28
CA ASN A 474 -6.71 -11.76 25.49
C ASN A 474 -6.07 -11.25 26.79
N ASN A 475 -4.92 -10.56 26.75
CA ASN A 475 -4.17 -10.19 27.96
C ASN A 475 -4.33 -8.71 28.38
N ILE A 476 -5.33 -8.00 27.88
CA ILE A 476 -5.45 -6.55 28.08
C ILE A 476 -5.45 -6.13 29.56
N ASP A 477 -6.03 -6.94 30.45
CA ASP A 477 -6.06 -6.65 31.88
C ASP A 477 -4.68 -6.80 32.55
N ILE A 478 -3.83 -7.68 32.02
CA ILE A 478 -2.41 -7.77 32.42
C ILE A 478 -1.70 -6.47 32.04
N VAL A 479 -1.91 -5.97 30.82
CA VAL A 479 -1.30 -4.71 30.35
C VAL A 479 -1.72 -3.52 31.22
N LYS A 480 -3.02 -3.40 31.54
CA LYS A 480 -3.53 -2.36 32.46
C LYS A 480 -2.88 -2.45 33.83
N THR A 481 -2.78 -3.66 34.38
CA THR A 481 -2.16 -3.92 35.68
C THR A 481 -0.67 -3.54 35.65
N SER A 482 0.05 -3.90 34.58
CA SER A 482 1.46 -3.52 34.40
C SER A 482 1.65 -2.01 34.39
N PHE A 483 0.89 -1.25 33.60
CA PHE A 483 1.00 0.21 33.58
C PHE A 483 0.63 0.81 34.94
N THR A 484 -0.43 0.33 35.58
CA THR A 484 -0.83 0.78 36.93
C THR A 484 0.31 0.59 37.93
N ASN A 485 0.93 -0.59 37.94
CA ASN A 485 2.06 -0.89 38.83
C ASN A 485 3.27 -0.01 38.55
N ILE A 486 3.60 0.21 37.27
CA ILE A 486 4.70 1.08 36.85
C ILE A 486 4.49 2.51 37.39
N PHE A 487 3.30 3.07 37.24
CA PHE A 487 3.00 4.42 37.72
C PHE A 487 2.94 4.50 39.25
N ASN A 488 2.53 3.43 39.95
CA ASN A 488 2.62 3.36 41.40
C ASN A 488 4.09 3.31 41.89
N TYR A 489 4.98 2.62 41.17
CA TYR A 489 6.42 2.66 41.48
C TYR A 489 7.00 4.06 41.27
N ILE A 490 6.61 4.78 40.21
CA ILE A 490 7.01 6.18 39.99
C ILE A 490 6.54 7.08 41.14
N GLU A 491 5.30 6.93 41.60
CA GLU A 491 4.79 7.67 42.76
C GLU A 491 5.63 7.41 44.02
N GLN A 492 5.93 6.15 44.31
CA GLN A 492 6.78 5.79 45.46
C GLN A 492 8.21 6.36 45.34
N ILE A 493 8.80 6.35 44.14
CA ILE A 493 10.09 7.01 43.88
C ILE A 493 9.98 8.50 44.22
N ASN A 494 8.96 9.19 43.69
CA ASN A 494 8.76 10.61 43.91
C ASN A 494 8.56 10.97 45.39
N THR A 495 7.79 10.17 46.13
CA THR A 495 7.62 10.35 47.59
C THR A 495 8.96 10.26 48.33
N ASN A 496 9.78 9.26 48.02
CA ASN A 496 11.08 9.08 48.68
C ASN A 496 12.09 10.17 48.28
N VAL A 497 12.02 10.67 47.05
CA VAL A 497 12.83 11.81 46.59
C VAL A 497 12.45 13.10 47.33
N ILE A 498 11.16 13.33 47.60
CA ILE A 498 10.68 14.45 48.42
C ILE A 498 11.22 14.33 49.85
N GLU A 499 11.11 13.16 50.48
CA GLU A 499 11.61 12.97 51.85
C GLU A 499 13.13 13.13 51.94
N LEU A 500 13.88 12.61 50.95
CA LEU A 500 15.32 12.80 50.88
C LEU A 500 15.71 14.27 50.68
N SER A 501 14.92 15.05 49.93
CA SER A 501 15.09 16.51 49.79
C SER A 501 14.85 17.26 51.11
N LYS A 502 13.79 16.90 51.84
CA LYS A 502 13.53 17.46 53.16
C LYS A 502 14.69 17.14 54.11
N LEU A 503 15.16 15.90 54.12
CA LEU A 503 16.30 15.46 54.92
C LEU A 503 17.57 16.23 54.53
N LYS A 504 17.85 16.44 53.25
CA LYS A 504 18.96 17.28 52.78
C LYS A 504 18.87 18.69 53.35
N THR A 505 17.70 19.30 53.30
CA THR A 505 17.47 20.67 53.80
C THR A 505 17.70 20.75 55.31
N GLU A 506 17.18 19.78 56.06
CA GLU A 506 17.40 19.69 57.51
C GLU A 506 18.89 19.48 57.84
N TYR A 507 19.58 18.60 57.10
CA TYR A 507 20.98 18.30 57.31
C TYR A 507 21.89 19.48 56.94
N MET A 508 21.59 20.23 55.88
CA MET A 508 22.29 21.47 55.56
C MET A 508 22.16 22.50 56.67
N LYS A 509 20.96 22.73 57.22
CA LYS A 509 20.75 23.63 58.36
C LYS A 509 21.54 23.19 59.61
N PHE A 510 21.62 21.89 59.83
CA PHE A 510 22.47 21.33 60.87
C PHE A 510 23.94 21.70 60.64
N LEU A 511 24.46 21.44 59.44
CA LEU A 511 25.85 21.77 59.10
C LEU A 511 26.13 23.27 59.22
N ASP A 512 25.21 24.14 58.78
CA ASP A 512 25.34 25.60 58.96
C ASP A 512 25.39 25.99 60.46
N THR A 513 24.59 25.33 61.29
CA THR A 513 24.61 25.53 62.74
C THR A 513 25.93 25.07 63.35
N VAL A 514 26.44 23.91 62.92
CA VAL A 514 27.78 23.43 63.34
C VAL A 514 28.85 24.42 62.91
N LYS A 515 28.80 24.95 61.68
CA LYS A 515 29.74 25.95 61.17
C LYS A 515 29.75 27.18 62.07
N ASN A 516 28.59 27.78 62.31
CA ASN A 516 28.44 28.95 63.17
C ASN A 516 28.95 28.71 64.59
N ASN A 517 28.74 27.51 65.14
CA ASN A 517 29.26 27.15 66.46
C ASN A 517 30.78 27.01 66.44
N MET A 518 31.35 26.37 65.42
CA MET A 518 32.80 26.24 65.24
C MET A 518 33.47 27.61 65.05
N ASP A 519 32.92 28.48 64.21
CA ASP A 519 33.44 29.84 63.97
C ASP A 519 33.40 30.68 65.26
N ASN A 520 32.33 30.56 66.05
CA ASN A 520 32.24 31.21 67.36
C ASN A 520 33.30 30.69 68.34
N LEU A 521 33.54 29.37 68.38
CA LEU A 521 34.58 28.78 69.22
C LEU A 521 35.97 29.25 68.78
N ILE A 522 36.24 29.30 67.48
CA ILE A 522 37.49 29.83 66.92
C ILE A 522 37.65 31.29 67.35
N ARG A 523 36.61 32.13 67.22
CA ARG A 523 36.64 33.54 67.64
C ARG A 523 36.95 33.71 69.13
N ILE A 524 36.25 32.99 70.01
CA ILE A 524 36.50 33.03 71.46
C ILE A 524 37.95 32.63 71.76
N SER A 525 38.45 31.58 71.09
CA SER A 525 39.80 31.09 71.28
C SER A 525 40.92 32.00 70.73
N ASN A 526 40.58 33.14 70.09
CA ASN A 526 41.52 34.12 69.55
C ASN A 526 41.68 35.38 70.42
N VAL A 527 40.96 35.52 71.55
CA VAL A 527 40.84 36.79 72.30
C VAL A 527 41.98 37.07 73.32
N ASN A 528 42.99 36.22 73.50
CA ASN A 528 44.07 36.47 74.49
C ASN A 528 45.48 36.50 73.87
N GLU A 529 46.13 37.67 73.94
CA GLU A 529 47.46 38.01 73.38
C GLU A 529 48.69 37.44 74.13
N ILE A 530 48.61 36.27 74.78
CA ILE A 530 49.84 35.60 75.29
C ILE A 530 49.92 34.17 74.78
N VAL A 531 50.66 34.01 73.68
CA VAL A 531 50.79 32.77 72.91
C VAL A 531 51.97 31.95 73.44
N SER A 532 51.68 30.93 74.26
CA SER A 532 52.62 29.82 74.49
C SER A 532 52.25 28.63 73.60
N GLU A 533 53.23 27.87 73.13
CA GLU A 533 53.04 26.69 72.25
C GLU A 533 52.11 25.62 72.86
N LYS A 534 52.11 25.52 74.19
CA LYS A 534 51.21 24.65 74.96
C LYS A 534 49.74 25.09 74.88
N ASN A 535 49.48 26.40 74.79
CA ASN A 535 48.14 26.96 74.61
C ASN A 535 47.62 26.68 73.19
N ILE A 536 48.47 26.80 72.16
CA ILE A 536 48.12 26.44 70.77
C ILE A 536 47.74 24.97 70.66
N THR A 537 48.55 24.08 71.25
CA THR A 537 48.31 22.62 71.21
C THR A 537 47.00 22.23 71.91
N SER A 538 46.73 22.83 73.07
CA SER A 538 45.50 22.58 73.84
C SER A 538 44.26 23.09 73.10
N LYS A 539 44.36 24.27 72.48
CA LYS A 539 43.33 24.84 71.61
C LYS A 539 43.01 23.95 70.42
N ASN A 540 44.02 23.49 69.68
CA ASN A 540 43.83 22.62 68.52
C ASN A 540 43.19 21.28 68.92
N THR A 541 43.61 20.70 70.04
CA THR A 541 43.02 19.46 70.58
C THR A 541 41.54 19.65 70.93
N LEU A 542 41.19 20.79 71.53
CA LEU A 542 39.82 21.10 71.92
C LEU A 542 38.92 21.37 70.70
N LEU A 543 39.44 22.09 69.69
CA LEU A 543 38.74 22.31 68.42
C LEU A 543 38.52 20.99 67.65
N LEU A 544 39.49 20.07 67.66
CA LEU A 544 39.34 18.73 67.06
C LEU A 544 38.27 17.90 67.78
N LYS A 545 38.25 17.91 69.12
CA LYS A 545 37.21 17.23 69.91
C LYS A 545 35.83 17.83 69.66
N ALA A 546 35.71 19.15 69.66
CA ALA A 546 34.47 19.84 69.35
C ALA A 546 33.98 19.50 67.93
N LYS A 547 34.88 19.50 66.94
CA LYS A 547 34.57 19.11 65.57
C LYS A 547 34.00 17.69 65.50
N LYS A 548 34.62 16.73 66.18
CA LYS A 548 34.14 15.34 66.25
C LYS A 548 32.79 15.24 66.97
N ASP A 549 32.67 15.88 68.13
CA ASP A 549 31.45 15.87 68.92
C ASP A 549 30.27 16.51 68.18
N TYR A 550 30.51 17.54 67.35
CA TYR A 550 29.46 18.14 66.53
C TYR A 550 29.14 17.35 65.27
N LEU A 551 30.14 16.85 64.52
CA LEU A 551 29.92 16.29 63.18
C LEU A 551 29.60 14.79 63.13
N GLU A 552 29.90 14.03 64.17
CA GLU A 552 29.69 12.57 64.18
C GLU A 552 28.19 12.24 64.35
N VAL A 553 27.46 12.13 63.24
CA VAL A 553 26.02 11.82 63.23
C VAL A 553 25.73 10.69 62.25
N ASN A 554 24.85 9.76 62.62
CA ASN A 554 24.47 8.63 61.77
C ASN A 554 23.07 8.78 61.18
N ASN A 555 22.19 9.53 61.84
CA ASN A 555 20.79 9.64 61.45
C ASN A 555 20.18 11.02 61.80
N LYS A 556 18.91 11.21 61.44
CA LYS A 556 18.16 12.45 61.67
C LYS A 556 18.02 12.81 63.15
N ASN A 557 17.82 11.81 63.99
CA ASN A 557 17.67 12.02 65.43
C ASN A 557 18.98 12.49 66.06
N ASP A 558 20.11 11.92 65.63
CA ASP A 558 21.45 12.31 66.09
C ASP A 558 21.70 13.79 65.83
N PHE A 559 21.55 14.25 64.59
CA PHE A 559 21.86 15.65 64.29
C PHE A 559 20.85 16.62 64.91
N LYS A 560 19.56 16.25 65.04
CA LYS A 560 18.58 17.07 65.77
C LYS A 560 18.92 17.20 67.26
N SER A 561 19.32 16.10 67.90
CA SER A 561 19.71 16.11 69.31
C SER A 561 20.97 16.95 69.56
N LYS A 562 21.92 16.95 68.61
CA LYS A 562 23.16 17.73 68.67
C LYS A 562 22.94 19.23 68.48
N ILE A 563 21.96 19.64 67.66
CA ILE A 563 21.53 21.05 67.60
C ILE A 563 21.04 21.51 68.97
N SER A 564 20.13 20.74 69.58
CA SER A 564 19.50 21.08 70.86
C SER A 564 20.46 21.06 72.06
N SER A 565 21.57 20.32 71.96
CA SER A 565 22.59 20.21 73.02
C SER A 565 23.82 21.10 72.80
N SER A 566 23.90 21.80 71.66
CA SER A 566 25.04 22.66 71.28
C SER A 566 25.36 23.75 72.31
N GLU A 567 24.34 24.22 73.03
CA GLU A 567 24.45 25.25 74.06
C GLU A 567 25.14 24.75 75.35
N LYS A 568 24.97 23.46 75.69
CA LYS A 568 25.68 22.80 76.80
C LYS A 568 27.15 22.55 76.43
N VAL A 569 27.43 22.15 75.20
CA VAL A 569 28.79 21.93 74.69
C VAL A 569 29.55 23.27 74.65
N LYS A 570 28.91 24.35 74.18
CA LYS A 570 29.45 25.71 74.19
C LYS A 570 29.83 26.16 75.59
N LYS A 571 28.94 25.99 76.59
CA LYS A 571 29.22 26.33 78.00
C LYS A 571 30.36 25.50 78.59
N LYS A 572 30.39 24.18 78.33
CA LYS A 572 31.44 23.29 78.84
C LYS A 572 32.81 23.61 78.23
N ILE A 573 32.85 23.95 76.95
CA ILE A 573 34.09 24.33 76.25
C ILE A 573 34.61 25.69 76.75
N ILE A 574 33.73 26.70 76.88
CA ILE A 574 34.09 28.01 77.44
C ILE A 574 34.67 27.83 78.84
N TRP A 575 34.01 27.06 79.70
CA TRP A 575 34.46 26.80 81.06
C TRP A 575 35.82 26.07 81.12
N THR A 576 36.03 25.11 80.21
CA THR A 576 37.31 24.38 80.12
C THR A 576 38.43 25.30 79.60
N HIS A 577 38.13 26.21 78.67
CA HIS A 577 39.07 27.21 78.17
C HIS A 577 39.44 28.22 79.26
N GLU A 578 38.46 28.74 80.00
CA GLU A 578 38.67 29.62 81.16
C GLU A 578 39.54 28.95 82.23
N LEU A 579 39.30 27.67 82.55
CA LEU A 579 40.11 26.90 83.50
C LEU A 579 41.55 26.68 83.03
N VAL A 580 41.77 26.46 81.74
CA VAL A 580 43.11 26.31 81.16
C VAL A 580 43.85 27.65 81.18
N CYS A 581 43.18 28.76 80.85
CA CYS A 581 43.75 30.11 80.95
C CYS A 581 44.07 30.51 82.41
N LEU A 582 43.17 30.20 83.36
CA LEU A 582 43.36 30.46 84.80
C LEU A 582 44.50 29.64 85.44
N LYS A 583 44.75 28.41 84.95
CA LYS A 583 45.88 27.60 85.43
C LYS A 583 47.24 28.12 84.97
N VAL A 584 47.30 28.88 83.88
CA VAL A 584 48.55 29.43 83.37
C VAL A 584 48.88 30.76 84.04
N THR A 585 47.90 31.64 84.28
CA THR A 585 48.14 32.90 85.03
C THR A 585 48.63 32.66 86.47
N LYS A 586 48.26 31.55 87.10
CA LYS A 586 48.79 31.14 88.42
C LYS A 586 50.23 30.61 88.40
N ASN A 587 50.80 30.30 87.24
CA ASN A 587 52.18 29.81 87.10
C ASN A 587 53.15 30.87 86.55
N THR A 588 52.67 32.10 86.29
CA THR A 588 53.47 33.25 85.81
C THR A 588 53.42 34.48 86.74
N LEU A 589 52.77 34.36 87.90
CA LEU A 589 52.92 35.25 89.05
C LEU A 589 53.70 34.47 90.13
#